data_AF-A0A3D9GD64-F1
#
_entry.id   AF-A0A3D9GD64-F1
#
_cell.length_a   1.000
_cell.length_b   1.000
_cell.length_c   1.000
_cell.angle_alpha   90.00
_cell.angle_beta   90.00
_cell.angle_gamma   90.00
#
_symmetry.space_group_name_H-M   'P 1'
#
loop_
_entity.id
_entity.type
_entity.pdbx_description
1 polymer ?
#
loop_
_entity_poly.entity_id
_entity_poly.type
_entity_poly.pdbx_seq_one_letter_code
_entity_poly.pdbx_strand_id
1 'polypeptide(L)' 'MMRETEQQYKKIRITVNGEPLGKELWIDKVTYAPVQIRETAGPSETKMNAIVS' A
#
# COMPACT_ATOMS: atom_id res chain seq x y z
N MET A 1 -30.69 -23.45 -1.78
CA MET A 1 -29.41 -23.24 -1.06
C MET A 1 -28.82 -21.92 -1.52
N MET A 2 -29.00 -20.85 -0.74
CA MET A 2 -28.26 -19.60 -0.98
C MET A 2 -26.87 -19.80 -0.36
N ARG A 3 -25.81 -19.73 -1.17
CA ARG A 3 -24.45 -19.67 -0.65
C ARG A 3 -24.27 -18.25 -0.14
N GLU A 4 -24.37 -18.06 1.17
CA GLU A 4 -23.91 -16.83 1.82
C GLU A 4 -22.41 -16.73 1.56
N THR A 5 -22.04 -15.95 0.55
CA THR A 5 -20.67 -15.49 0.41
C THR A 5 -20.47 -14.49 1.54
N GLU A 6 -19.98 -14.97 2.69
CA GLU A 6 -19.59 -14.16 3.84
C GLU A 6 -18.64 -13.07 3.33
N GLN A 7 -19.12 -11.83 3.23
CA GLN A 7 -18.29 -10.71 2.78
C GLN A 7 -17.23 -10.46 3.85
N GLN A 8 -15.97 -10.76 3.52
CA GLN A 8 -14.84 -10.53 4.42
C GLN A 8 -14.49 -9.04 4.50
N TYR A 9 -15.17 -8.32 5.39
CA TYR A 9 -14.81 -6.94 5.72
C TYR A 9 -13.50 -6.90 6.52
N LYS A 10 -12.65 -5.91 6.25
CA LYS A 10 -11.45 -5.65 7.06
C LYS A 10 -11.66 -4.43 7.93
N LYS A 11 -11.14 -4.45 9.16
CA LYS A 11 -11.17 -3.31 10.09
C LYS A 11 -9.82 -2.65 10.20
N ILE A 12 -9.79 -1.32 10.19
CA ILE A 12 -8.61 -0.52 10.55
C ILE A 12 -8.92 0.28 11.82
N ARG A 13 -8.04 0.15 12.81
CA ARG A 13 -8.05 0.95 14.05
C ARG A 13 -6.84 1.88 14.05
N ILE A 14 -7.08 3.18 14.17
CA ILE A 14 -6.02 4.19 14.24
C ILE A 14 -5.74 4.48 15.72
N THR A 15 -4.46 4.36 16.11
CA THR A 15 -4.00 4.65 17.48
C THR A 15 -2.84 5.63 17.45
N VAL A 16 -2.75 6.47 18.49
CA VAL A 16 -1.60 7.35 18.75
C VAL A 16 -1.13 7.09 20.16
N ASN A 17 0.14 6.73 20.31
CA ASN A 17 0.73 6.34 21.59
C ASN A 17 -0.07 5.23 22.32
N GLY A 18 -0.67 4.31 21.56
CA GLY A 18 -1.50 3.23 22.10
C GLY A 18 -2.97 3.61 22.33
N GLU A 19 -3.32 4.89 22.28
CA GLU A 19 -4.70 5.36 22.49
C GLU A 19 -5.48 5.43 21.18
N PRO A 20 -6.73 4.94 21.11
CA PRO A 20 -7.55 5.01 19.91
C PRO A 20 -8.00 6.45 19.64
N LEU A 21 -7.76 6.94 18.41
CA LEU A 21 -8.16 8.29 18.01
C LEU A 21 -9.63 8.42 17.58
N GLY A 22 -10.40 7.33 17.56
CA GLY A 22 -11.79 7.39 17.14
C GLY A 22 -12.39 6.02 16.79
N LYS A 23 -13.45 6.07 15.96
CA LYS A 23 -14.17 4.89 15.48
C LYS A 23 -13.36 4.12 14.44
N GLU A 24 -13.61 2.82 14.34
CA GLU A 24 -12.93 1.96 13.36
C GLU A 24 -13.41 2.25 11.93
N LEU A 25 -12.51 2.10 10.96
CA LEU A 25 -12.83 2.13 9.54
C LEU A 25 -13.08 0.69 9.05
N TRP A 26 -14.13 0.53 8.25
CA TRP A 26 -14.47 -0.74 7.61
C TRP A 26 -14.14 -0.67 6.13
N ILE A 27 -13.40 -1.67 5.64
CA ILE A 27 -13.07 -1.81 4.23
C ILE A 27 -14.04 -2.82 3.61
N ASP A 28 -14.79 -2.38 2.61
CA ASP A 28 -15.68 -3.22 1.82
C ASP A 28 -14.94 -3.93 0.67
N LYS A 29 -13.98 -3.24 0.04
CA LYS A 29 -13.29 -3.70 -1.16
C LYS A 29 -11.95 -2.98 -1.34
N VAL A 30 -10.96 -3.71 -1.85
CA VAL A 30 -9.69 -3.15 -2.30
C VAL A 30 -9.66 -3.15 -3.83
N THR A 31 -9.24 -2.03 -4.43
CA THR A 31 -9.09 -1.90 -5.89
C THR A 31 -7.69 -1.36 -6.21
N TYR A 32 -7.22 -1.65 -7.42
CA TYR A 32 -5.91 -1.22 -7.90
C TYR A 32 -6.08 -0.42 -9.18
N ALA A 33 -5.40 0.72 -9.28
CA ALA A 33 -5.32 1.49 -10.52
C ALA A 33 -4.07 1.07 -11.31
N PRO A 34 -4.14 0.98 -12.65
CA PRO A 34 -2.97 0.68 -13.47
C PRO A 34 -1.93 1.79 -13.31
N VAL A 35 -0.69 1.41 -13.00
CA VAL A 35 0.44 2.36 -12.96
C VAL A 35 0.85 2.66 -14.40
N GLN A 36 0.69 3.90 -14.82
CA GLN A 36 1.23 4.39 -16.09
C GLN A 36 2.73 4.62 -15.88
N ILE A 37 3.55 3.66 -16.28
CA ILE A 37 5.00 3.85 -16.36
C ILE A 37 5.22 4.84 -17.51
N ARG A 38 5.38 6.12 -17.18
CA ARG A 38 5.97 7.06 -18.13
C ARG A 38 7.46 6.73 -18.13
N GLU A 39 7.95 6.17 -19.23
CA GLU A 39 9.38 6.08 -19.50
C GLU A 39 9.93 7.51 -19.56
N THR A 40 10.34 8.06 -18.42
CA THR A 40 11.22 9.21 -18.42
C THR A 40 12.56 8.69 -18.90
N ALA A 41 12.86 8.95 -20.18
CA ALA A 41 14.19 8.72 -20.75
C ALA A 41 15.25 9.34 -19.82
N GLY A 42 16.15 8.51 -19.29
CA GLY A 42 17.23 8.93 -18.40
C GLY A 42 18.26 9.82 -19.10
N PRO A 43 19.21 10.41 -18.34
CA PRO A 43 20.59 10.07 -18.64
C PRO A 43 21.53 9.89 -17.43
N SER A 44 22.56 9.09 -17.70
CA SER A 44 23.92 9.02 -17.10
C SER A 44 24.14 8.12 -15.86
N GLU A 45 24.74 6.94 -16.12
CA GLU A 45 25.45 6.12 -15.15
C GLU A 45 26.56 6.92 -14.44
N THR A 46 26.36 7.31 -13.19
CA THR A 46 27.49 7.67 -12.32
C THR A 46 28.07 6.37 -11.75
N LYS A 47 29.17 5.90 -12.35
CA LYS A 47 30.00 4.83 -11.77
C LYS A 47 30.51 5.29 -10.40
N MET A 48 29.90 4.80 -9.32
CA MET A 48 30.49 4.90 -7.98
C MET A 48 31.60 3.86 -7.88
N ASN A 49 32.83 4.31 -8.07
CA ASN A 49 34.02 3.51 -7.80
C ASN A 49 34.02 3.12 -6.31
N ALA A 50 33.99 1.83 -6.03
CA ALA A 50 34.21 1.29 -4.69
C ALA A 50 35.63 1.67 -4.23
N ILE A 51 35.74 2.54 -3.22
CA ILE A 51 36.96 2.68 -2.44
C ILE A 51 36.98 1.50 -1.47
N VAL A 52 37.53 0.36 -1.91
CA VAL A 52 38.04 -0.69 -1.02
C VAL A 52 39.26 -1.32 -1.68
N SER A 53 40.45 -0.81 -1.33
CA SER A 53 41.71 -1.53 -1.06
C SER A 53 42.81 -0.51 -0.81
#